data_AF-A0A0Q5ZCE0-F1
#
_entry.id   AF-A0A0Q5ZCE0-F1
#
_cell.length_a   1.000
_cell.length_b   1.000
_cell.length_c   1.000
_cell.angle_alpha   90.00
_cell.angle_beta   90.00
_cell.angle_gamma   90.00
#
_symmetry.space_group_name_H-M   'P 1'
#
loop_
_entity.id
_entity.type
_entity.pdbx_description
1 polymer ?
#
loop_
_entity_poly.entity_id
_entity_poly.type
_entity_poly.pdbx_seq_one_letter_code
_entity_poly.pdbx_strand_id
1 'polypeptide(L)'
;MHQQVSSSVEQTPPAQPTLQGVPAADAAAAAARAAQHERLTPFYAQIIARYGPEQQQAIQRLYVAAQTMLDTSGGSTCGKLLLGLYNGTRFRFDLTDLRLLDSSLFEAAMVVLRMDARHTYTEVHEVLNAMYADGRNVGAEFEHWAHLLRLKNRCKREHLSSPKEYGPQWKGVQ
;
A
#
# COMPACT_ATOMS: atom_id res chain seq x y z
N MET A 1 24.44 70.52 -9.69
CA MET A 1 23.35 69.75 -9.03
C MET A 1 22.92 68.66 -9.99
N HIS A 2 23.57 67.50 -9.93
CA HIS A 2 23.26 66.35 -10.80
C HIS A 2 22.26 65.45 -10.08
N GLN A 3 21.08 65.28 -10.68
CA GLN A 3 20.03 64.37 -10.20
C GLN A 3 20.50 62.91 -10.34
N GLN A 4 20.46 62.18 -9.23
CA GLN A 4 20.56 60.73 -9.20
C GLN A 4 19.26 60.13 -9.75
N VAL A 5 19.37 59.26 -10.74
CA VAL A 5 18.29 58.39 -11.21
C VAL A 5 18.34 57.12 -10.38
N SER A 6 17.39 56.94 -9.46
CA SER A 6 17.20 55.68 -8.73
C SER A 6 16.51 54.66 -9.63
N SER A 7 17.24 53.60 -10.03
CA SER A 7 16.64 52.44 -10.68
C SER A 7 16.07 51.48 -9.63
N SER A 8 14.76 51.53 -9.40
CA SER A 8 14.05 50.47 -8.68
C SER A 8 13.83 49.28 -9.62
N VAL A 9 14.56 48.20 -9.40
CA VAL A 9 14.32 46.91 -10.06
C VAL A 9 13.11 46.27 -9.38
N GLU A 10 11.96 46.31 -10.05
CA GLU A 10 10.74 45.64 -9.64
C GLU A 10 10.94 44.12 -9.88
N GLN A 11 11.20 43.37 -8.81
CA GLN A 11 11.26 41.91 -8.87
C GLN A 11 9.83 41.36 -8.93
N THR A 12 9.41 40.95 -10.13
CA THR A 12 8.18 40.17 -10.34
C THR A 12 8.28 38.86 -9.56
N PRO A 13 7.31 38.52 -8.68
CA PRO A 13 7.30 37.23 -8.01
C PRO A 13 7.17 36.09 -9.03
N PRO A 14 7.88 34.96 -8.85
CA PRO A 14 7.81 33.84 -9.79
C PRO A 14 6.36 33.33 -9.87
N ALA A 15 5.87 33.22 -11.09
CA ALA A 15 4.58 32.60 -11.39
C ALA A 15 4.52 31.23 -10.72
N GLN A 16 3.53 31.04 -9.85
CA GLN A 16 3.21 29.74 -9.29
C GLN A 16 2.96 28.78 -10.45
N PRO A 17 3.56 27.57 -10.45
CA PRO A 17 3.30 26.60 -11.50
C PRO A 17 1.82 26.25 -11.47
N THR A 18 1.11 26.65 -12.52
CA THR A 18 -0.27 26.25 -12.77
C THR A 18 -0.32 24.73 -12.77
N LEU A 19 -0.95 24.14 -11.75
CA LEU A 19 -1.25 22.70 -11.70
C LEU A 19 -2.27 22.40 -12.80
N GLN A 20 -1.77 22.16 -14.01
CA GLN A 20 -2.55 21.67 -15.13
C GLN A 20 -3.01 20.23 -14.83
N GLY A 21 -4.30 20.09 -14.55
CA GLY A 21 -5.12 19.02 -15.10
C GLY A 21 -5.00 17.64 -14.45
N VAL A 22 -5.45 17.51 -13.20
CA VAL A 22 -6.11 16.24 -12.82
C VAL A 22 -7.46 16.24 -13.51
N PRO A 23 -7.79 15.29 -14.42
CA PRO A 23 -9.08 15.30 -15.09
C PRO A 23 -10.20 15.16 -14.05
N ALA A 24 -11.32 15.88 -14.24
CA ALA A 24 -12.38 15.99 -13.24
C ALA A 24 -12.93 14.64 -12.73
N ALA A 25 -12.84 13.57 -13.55
CA ALA A 25 -13.18 12.21 -13.16
C ALA A 25 -12.25 11.62 -12.08
N ASP A 26 -10.95 11.95 -12.11
CA ASP A 26 -9.96 11.49 -11.14
C ASP A 26 -10.15 12.19 -9.78
N ALA A 27 -10.52 13.48 -9.79
CA ALA A 27 -10.84 14.24 -8.58
C ALA A 27 -12.11 13.68 -7.91
N ALA A 28 -13.14 13.33 -8.69
CA ALA A 28 -14.36 12.73 -8.19
C ALA A 28 -14.14 11.34 -7.58
N ALA A 29 -13.32 10.48 -8.22
CA ALA A 29 -12.97 9.17 -7.69
C ALA A 29 -12.10 9.24 -6.42
N ALA A 30 -11.19 10.23 -6.33
CA ALA A 30 -10.44 10.49 -5.11
C ALA A 30 -11.35 10.99 -3.98
N ALA A 31 -12.26 11.93 -4.26
CA ALA A 31 -13.23 12.44 -3.29
C ALA A 31 -14.20 11.35 -2.80
N ALA A 32 -14.68 10.48 -3.68
CA ALA A 32 -15.53 9.35 -3.31
C ALA A 32 -14.81 8.37 -2.37
N ARG A 33 -13.52 8.08 -2.62
CA ARG A 33 -12.68 7.26 -1.74
C ARG A 33 -12.45 7.92 -0.39
N ALA A 34 -12.17 9.22 -0.36
CA ALA A 34 -12.02 9.97 0.89
C ALA A 34 -13.32 9.95 1.72
N ALA A 35 -14.47 10.15 1.07
CA ALA A 35 -15.78 10.11 1.74
C ALA A 35 -16.18 8.69 2.22
N GLN A 36 -15.76 7.64 1.51
CA GLN A 36 -15.93 6.26 1.97
C GLN A 36 -14.97 5.94 3.11
N HIS A 37 -13.74 6.43 3.04
CA HIS A 37 -12.75 6.30 4.11
C HIS A 37 -13.26 6.93 5.42
N GLU A 38 -13.74 8.17 5.38
CA GLU A 38 -14.30 8.86 6.55
C GLU A 38 -15.44 8.07 7.21
N ARG A 39 -16.29 7.43 6.39
CA ARG A 39 -17.35 6.53 6.88
C ARG A 39 -16.82 5.27 7.54
N LEU A 40 -15.68 4.75 7.07
CA LEU A 40 -15.05 3.53 7.57
C LEU A 40 -14.08 3.79 8.73
N THR A 41 -13.67 5.02 8.99
CA THR A 41 -12.70 5.35 10.06
C THR A 41 -13.07 4.74 11.42
N PRO A 42 -14.34 4.80 11.91
CA PRO A 42 -14.70 4.15 13.18
C PRO A 42 -14.60 2.63 13.14
N PHE A 43 -14.82 2.03 11.97
CA PHE A 43 -14.67 0.59 11.76
C PHE A 43 -13.19 0.18 11.71
N TYR A 44 -12.35 0.96 11.05
CA TYR A 44 -10.89 0.76 11.04
C TYR A 44 -10.27 0.86 12.43
N ALA A 45 -10.70 1.83 13.25
CA ALA A 45 -10.27 1.92 14.64
C ALA A 45 -10.58 0.64 15.43
N GLN A 46 -11.75 0.02 15.20
CA GLN A 46 -12.12 -1.25 15.83
C GLN A 46 -11.26 -2.41 15.34
N ILE A 47 -10.95 -2.48 14.04
CA ILE A 47 -10.05 -3.50 13.49
C ILE A 47 -8.70 -3.42 14.19
N ILE A 48 -8.06 -2.25 14.19
CA ILE A 48 -6.70 -2.08 14.76
C ILE A 48 -6.68 -2.42 16.25
N ALA A 49 -7.71 -2.03 17.00
CA ALA A 49 -7.80 -2.33 18.43
C ALA A 49 -7.86 -3.84 18.75
N ARG A 50 -8.17 -4.71 17.78
CA ARG A 50 -8.16 -6.18 17.97
C ARG A 50 -6.77 -6.81 17.83
N TYR A 51 -5.81 -6.08 17.27
CA TYR A 51 -4.46 -6.57 17.06
C TYR A 51 -3.50 -5.90 18.02
N GLY A 52 -2.69 -6.67 18.72
CA GLY A 52 -1.67 -6.14 19.62
C GLY A 52 -0.54 -5.42 18.88
N PRO A 53 0.27 -4.59 19.56
CA PRO A 53 1.35 -3.83 18.92
C PRO A 53 2.34 -4.70 18.13
N GLU A 54 2.69 -5.88 18.65
CA GLU A 54 3.58 -6.84 17.97
C GLU A 54 2.99 -7.34 16.64
N GLN A 55 1.69 -7.63 16.63
CA GLN A 55 0.98 -8.10 15.43
C GLN A 55 0.91 -7.00 14.37
N GLN A 56 0.55 -5.79 14.78
CA GLN A 56 0.50 -4.63 13.89
C GLN A 56 1.89 -4.38 13.26
N GLN A 57 2.94 -4.37 14.08
CA GLN A 57 4.31 -4.17 13.61
C GLN A 57 4.76 -5.27 12.64
N ALA A 58 4.42 -6.53 12.94
CA ALA A 58 4.77 -7.66 12.09
C ALA A 58 4.09 -7.59 10.71
N ILE A 59 2.78 -7.32 10.67
CA ILE A 59 2.04 -7.11 9.41
C ILE A 59 2.66 -5.97 8.61
N GLN A 60 2.90 -4.82 9.26
CA GLN A 60 3.48 -3.65 8.62
C GLN A 60 4.87 -3.96 8.04
N ARG A 61 5.71 -4.70 8.77
CA ARG A 61 7.05 -5.06 8.32
C ARG A 61 7.03 -5.94 7.07
N LEU A 62 6.20 -6.98 7.05
CA LEU A 62 6.04 -7.84 5.86
C LEU A 62 5.50 -7.04 4.67
N TYR A 63 4.50 -6.19 4.93
CA TYR A 63 3.88 -5.37 3.91
C TYR A 63 4.87 -4.38 3.28
N VAL A 64 5.64 -3.66 4.11
CA VAL A 64 6.67 -2.72 3.63
C VAL A 64 7.76 -3.46 2.86
N ALA A 65 8.22 -4.61 3.32
CA ALA A 65 9.20 -5.42 2.58
C ALA A 65 8.66 -5.86 1.21
N ALA A 66 7.42 -6.34 1.13
CA ALA A 66 6.80 -6.67 -0.14
C ALA A 66 6.67 -5.44 -1.06
N GLN A 67 6.35 -4.27 -0.51
CA GLN A 67 6.19 -3.04 -1.29
C GLN A 67 7.51 -2.50 -1.84
N THR A 68 8.60 -2.54 -1.07
CA THR A 68 9.86 -1.86 -1.42
C THR A 68 10.90 -2.74 -2.09
N MET A 69 10.79 -4.06 -1.95
CA MET A 69 11.81 -5.01 -2.41
C MET A 69 11.20 -6.30 -3.00
N LEU A 70 10.07 -6.19 -3.70
CA LEU A 70 9.36 -7.33 -4.30
C LEU A 70 10.24 -8.12 -5.29
N ASP A 71 11.26 -7.51 -5.87
CA ASP A 71 12.24 -8.09 -6.80
C ASP A 71 13.29 -8.96 -6.09
N THR A 72 13.42 -8.85 -4.76
CA THR A 72 14.31 -9.67 -3.93
C THR A 72 13.65 -10.97 -3.49
N SER A 73 14.44 -11.97 -3.09
CA SER A 73 13.90 -13.23 -2.54
C SER A 73 13.10 -13.01 -1.25
N GLY A 74 13.55 -12.10 -0.38
CA GLY A 74 12.87 -11.78 0.87
C GLY A 74 11.55 -11.05 0.64
N GLY A 75 11.56 -9.96 -0.12
CA GLY A 75 10.36 -9.17 -0.40
C GLY A 75 9.33 -9.92 -1.24
N SER A 76 9.75 -10.68 -2.27
CA SER A 76 8.83 -11.54 -3.02
C SER A 76 8.17 -12.60 -2.13
N THR A 77 8.93 -13.20 -1.19
CA THR A 77 8.39 -14.17 -0.23
C THR A 77 7.36 -13.52 0.70
N CYS A 78 7.65 -12.33 1.23
CA CYS A 78 6.68 -11.55 2.02
C CYS A 78 5.39 -11.28 1.21
N GLY A 79 5.53 -10.89 -0.06
CA GLY A 79 4.40 -10.67 -0.96
C GLY A 79 3.55 -11.92 -1.16
N LYS A 80 4.17 -13.07 -1.47
CA LYS A 80 3.47 -14.35 -1.63
C LYS A 80 2.79 -14.81 -0.34
N LEU A 81 3.42 -14.60 0.82
CA LEU A 81 2.84 -14.95 2.11
C LEU A 81 1.57 -14.12 2.37
N LEU A 82 1.64 -12.80 2.18
CA LEU A 82 0.49 -11.91 2.33
C LEU A 82 -0.64 -12.23 1.34
N LEU A 83 -0.28 -12.60 0.11
CA LEU A 83 -1.25 -13.07 -0.89
C LEU A 83 -1.93 -14.38 -0.46
N GLY A 84 -1.19 -15.30 0.15
CA GLY A 84 -1.75 -16.54 0.69
C GLY A 84 -2.70 -16.30 1.86
N LEU A 85 -2.43 -15.32 2.72
CA LEU A 85 -3.32 -14.90 3.79
C LEU A 85 -4.56 -14.16 3.27
N TYR A 86 -4.41 -13.41 2.18
CA TYR A 86 -5.52 -12.75 1.50
C TYR A 86 -6.46 -13.73 0.80
N ASN A 87 -5.91 -14.69 0.06
CA ASN A 87 -6.72 -15.72 -0.60
C ASN A 87 -5.89 -16.99 -0.86
N GLY A 88 -5.77 -17.85 0.14
CA GLY A 88 -4.95 -19.06 0.05
C GLY A 88 -5.39 -20.06 -1.00
N THR A 89 -6.67 -20.03 -1.40
CA THR A 89 -7.23 -20.87 -2.47
C THR A 89 -6.71 -20.45 -3.84
N ARG A 90 -6.63 -19.13 -4.09
CA ARG A 90 -6.13 -18.55 -5.34
C ARG A 90 -4.61 -18.41 -5.34
N PHE A 91 -4.03 -18.02 -4.23
CA PHE A 91 -2.60 -17.72 -4.06
C PHE A 91 -1.99 -18.66 -3.03
N ARG A 92 -1.78 -19.92 -3.42
CA ARG A 92 -1.11 -20.87 -2.53
C ARG A 92 0.32 -20.42 -2.28
N PHE A 93 0.71 -20.44 -1.01
CA PHE A 93 2.07 -20.16 -0.57
C PHE A 93 2.84 -21.47 -0.39
N ASP A 94 4.09 -21.51 -0.86
CA ASP A 94 5.00 -22.63 -0.63
C ASP A 94 5.71 -22.42 0.71
N LEU A 95 5.50 -23.31 1.68
CA LEU A 95 6.10 -23.19 3.00
C LEU A 95 7.63 -23.21 2.97
N THR A 96 8.24 -23.79 1.92
CA THR A 96 9.69 -23.80 1.78
C THR A 96 10.25 -22.42 1.43
N ASP A 97 9.46 -21.51 0.87
CA ASP A 97 9.88 -20.12 0.60
C ASP A 97 10.21 -19.37 1.90
N LEU A 98 9.70 -19.79 3.07
CA LEU A 98 10.05 -19.16 4.36
C LEU A 98 11.55 -19.14 4.64
N ARG A 99 12.33 -20.08 4.07
CA ARG A 99 13.79 -20.11 4.21
C ARG A 99 14.51 -18.93 3.53
N LEU A 100 13.81 -18.19 2.68
CA LEU A 100 14.34 -17.04 1.93
C LEU A 100 14.24 -15.73 2.74
N LEU A 101 13.57 -15.77 3.88
CA LEU A 101 13.44 -14.63 4.79
C LEU A 101 14.67 -14.52 5.68
N ASP A 102 15.13 -13.28 5.93
CA ASP A 102 16.07 -13.03 7.02
C ASP A 102 15.39 -13.27 8.38
N SER A 103 16.18 -13.33 9.46
CA SER A 103 15.66 -13.60 10.81
C SER A 103 14.56 -12.63 11.24
N SER A 104 14.65 -11.36 10.87
CA SER A 104 13.67 -10.34 11.26
C SER A 104 12.35 -10.51 10.50
N LEU A 105 12.40 -10.79 9.20
CA LEU A 105 11.22 -11.06 8.38
C LEU A 105 10.59 -12.41 8.72
N PHE A 106 11.40 -13.42 9.05
CA PHE A 106 10.91 -14.73 9.49
C PHE A 106 10.13 -14.62 10.80
N GLU A 107 10.65 -13.91 11.80
CA GLU A 107 9.92 -13.68 13.05
C GLU A 107 8.61 -12.93 12.83
N ALA A 108 8.61 -11.89 11.98
CA ALA A 108 7.39 -11.19 11.59
C ALA A 108 6.38 -12.14 10.91
N ALA A 109 6.84 -13.01 10.00
CA ALA A 109 5.99 -14.03 9.37
C ALA A 109 5.39 -14.99 10.40
N MET A 110 6.16 -15.42 11.40
CA MET A 110 5.67 -16.31 12.46
C MET A 110 4.66 -15.62 13.37
N VAL A 111 4.82 -14.32 13.66
CA VAL A 111 3.81 -13.53 14.39
C VAL A 111 2.50 -13.47 13.60
N VAL A 112 2.56 -13.15 12.30
CA VAL A 112 1.38 -13.01 11.44
C VAL A 112 0.67 -14.36 11.26
N LEU A 113 1.40 -15.46 11.05
CA LEU A 113 0.80 -16.80 10.96
C LEU A 113 0.14 -17.22 12.28
N ARG A 114 0.75 -16.94 13.43
CA ARG A 114 0.14 -17.22 14.75
C ARG A 114 -1.11 -16.38 14.98
N MET A 115 -1.10 -15.13 14.54
CA MET A 115 -2.24 -14.23 14.61
C MET A 115 -3.41 -14.77 13.78
N ASP A 116 -3.15 -15.12 12.52
CA ASP A 116 -4.16 -15.61 11.58
C ASP A 116 -4.72 -16.99 11.99
N ALA A 117 -3.85 -17.89 12.48
CA ALA A 117 -4.30 -19.22 12.94
C ALA A 117 -5.19 -19.19 14.19
N ARG A 118 -5.10 -18.14 15.02
CA ARG A 118 -5.82 -18.06 16.31
C ARG A 118 -7.07 -17.20 16.24
N HIS A 119 -6.94 -15.99 15.69
CA HIS A 119 -7.96 -14.95 15.76
C HIS A 119 -7.93 -14.04 14.52
N THR A 120 -8.27 -14.59 13.34
CA THR A 120 -8.54 -13.76 12.15
C THR A 120 -9.87 -13.05 12.31
N TYR A 121 -9.84 -11.81 12.80
CA TYR A 121 -11.03 -10.95 12.87
C TYR A 121 -11.49 -10.51 11.47
N THR A 122 -10.54 -10.22 10.59
CA THR A 122 -10.78 -9.84 9.19
C THR A 122 -9.59 -10.25 8.32
N GLU A 123 -9.76 -10.22 7.01
CA GLU A 123 -8.70 -10.50 6.04
C GLU A 123 -7.53 -9.53 6.20
N VAL A 124 -6.28 -9.99 5.96
CA VAL A 124 -5.07 -9.18 6.21
C VAL A 124 -5.05 -7.84 5.47
N HIS A 125 -5.68 -7.76 4.30
CA HIS A 125 -5.75 -6.53 3.51
C HIS A 125 -6.67 -5.47 4.16
N GLU A 126 -7.71 -5.89 4.89
CA GLU A 126 -8.57 -4.98 5.66
C GLU A 126 -7.84 -4.44 6.89
N VAL A 127 -6.99 -5.25 7.53
CA VAL A 127 -6.09 -4.77 8.60
C VAL A 127 -5.16 -3.70 8.05
N LEU A 128 -4.56 -3.93 6.88
CA LEU A 128 -3.67 -2.97 6.24
C LEU A 128 -4.42 -1.70 5.78
N ASN A 129 -5.64 -1.81 5.23
CA ASN A 129 -6.47 -0.65 4.88
C ASN A 129 -6.72 0.21 6.12
N ALA A 130 -7.01 -0.42 7.26
CA ALA A 130 -7.22 0.24 8.54
C ALA A 130 -5.94 0.89 9.11
N MET A 131 -4.77 0.26 8.94
CA MET A 131 -3.49 0.75 9.50
C MET A 131 -3.03 2.04 8.83
N TYR A 132 -3.17 2.13 7.51
CA TYR A 132 -2.64 3.25 6.75
C TYR A 132 -3.63 4.39 6.59
N ALA A 133 -4.94 4.10 6.70
CA ALA A 133 -6.02 5.07 6.82
C ALA A 133 -5.95 6.28 5.86
N ASP A 134 -5.34 6.12 4.69
CA ASP A 134 -5.07 7.17 3.69
C ASP A 134 -5.91 6.97 2.42
N GLY A 135 -6.94 6.12 2.50
CA GLY A 135 -7.78 5.76 1.37
C GLY A 135 -7.13 4.79 0.38
N ARG A 136 -6.02 4.13 0.75
CA ARG A 136 -5.44 3.05 -0.04
C ARG A 136 -6.38 1.86 -0.20
N ASN A 137 -6.18 1.12 -1.29
CA ASN A 137 -6.87 -0.14 -1.56
C ASN A 137 -5.85 -1.27 -1.63
N VAL A 138 -5.55 -1.86 -0.47
CA VAL A 138 -4.55 -2.94 -0.35
C VAL A 138 -4.95 -4.16 -1.15
N GLY A 139 -6.25 -4.47 -1.24
CA GLY A 139 -6.74 -5.61 -2.03
C GLY A 139 -6.35 -5.47 -3.50
N ALA A 140 -6.53 -4.28 -4.07
CA ALA A 140 -6.12 -3.98 -5.43
C ALA A 140 -4.57 -4.02 -5.59
N GLU A 141 -3.82 -3.54 -4.60
CA GLU A 141 -2.35 -3.64 -4.59
C GLU A 141 -1.87 -5.10 -4.58
N PHE A 142 -2.55 -5.97 -3.83
CA PHE A 142 -2.24 -7.39 -3.78
C PHE A 142 -2.48 -8.05 -5.14
N GLU A 143 -3.58 -7.75 -5.82
CA GLU A 143 -3.81 -8.24 -7.19
C GLU A 143 -2.68 -7.81 -8.14
N HIS A 144 -2.19 -6.58 -7.97
CA HIS A 144 -1.05 -6.08 -8.72
C HIS A 144 0.24 -6.84 -8.41
N TRP A 145 0.54 -7.09 -7.13
CA TRP A 145 1.68 -7.92 -6.73
C TRP A 145 1.60 -9.34 -7.29
N ALA A 146 0.42 -9.97 -7.28
CA ALA A 146 0.23 -11.29 -7.87
C ALA A 146 0.57 -11.31 -9.36
N HIS A 147 0.26 -10.23 -10.08
CA HIS A 147 0.66 -10.05 -11.48
C HIS A 147 2.18 -9.88 -11.63
N LEU A 148 2.79 -8.99 -10.84
CA LEU A 148 4.24 -8.72 -10.88
C LEU A 148 5.07 -9.95 -10.54
N LEU A 149 4.63 -10.75 -9.56
CA LEU A 149 5.23 -12.02 -9.17
C LEU A 149 4.99 -13.15 -10.19
N ARG A 150 4.23 -12.88 -11.27
CA ARG A 150 3.93 -13.80 -12.37
C ARG A 150 3.34 -15.13 -11.88
N LEU A 151 2.43 -15.08 -10.92
CA LEU A 151 1.77 -16.27 -10.37
C LEU A 151 0.89 -16.93 -11.45
N LYS A 152 1.36 -18.08 -11.98
CA LYS A 152 0.76 -18.76 -13.15
C LYS A 152 -0.75 -18.99 -12.97
N ASN A 153 -1.53 -18.49 -13.93
CA ASN A 153 -3.00 -18.61 -13.99
C ASN A 153 -3.75 -18.02 -12.78
N ARG A 154 -3.11 -17.17 -11.95
CA ARG A 154 -3.74 -16.61 -10.74
C ARG A 154 -4.12 -15.14 -10.87
N CYS A 155 -3.44 -14.38 -11.72
CA CYS A 155 -3.78 -12.99 -12.01
C CYS A 155 -3.49 -12.67 -13.48
N LYS A 156 -4.50 -12.17 -14.19
CA LYS A 156 -4.37 -11.69 -15.57
C LYS A 156 -4.28 -10.17 -15.57
N ARG A 157 -3.48 -9.62 -16.48
CA ARG A 157 -3.33 -8.16 -16.64
C ARG A 157 -4.66 -7.45 -16.87
N GLU A 158 -5.58 -8.11 -17.59
CA GLU A 158 -6.92 -7.60 -17.91
C GLU A 158 -7.84 -7.45 -16.69
N HIS A 159 -7.51 -8.07 -15.55
CA HIS A 159 -8.29 -7.99 -14.32
C HIS A 159 -7.69 -7.02 -13.30
N LEU A 160 -6.59 -6.33 -13.64
CA LEU A 160 -5.96 -5.39 -12.74
C LEU A 160 -6.74 -4.08 -12.72
N SER A 161 -7.06 -3.64 -11.52
CA SER A 161 -7.43 -2.25 -11.21
C SER A 161 -6.45 -1.26 -11.83
N SER A 162 -6.95 -0.07 -12.18
CA SER A 162 -6.08 1.01 -12.64
C SER A 162 -5.11 1.43 -11.53
N PRO A 163 -3.85 1.81 -11.82
CA PRO A 163 -2.90 2.30 -10.81
C PRO A 163 -3.42 3.42 -9.90
N LYS A 164 -4.41 4.17 -10.37
CA LYS A 164 -5.07 5.25 -9.62
C LYS A 164 -5.92 4.75 -8.45
N GLU A 165 -6.32 3.48 -8.48
CA GLU A 165 -7.18 2.84 -7.47
C GLU A 165 -6.40 2.36 -6.25
N TYR A 166 -5.08 2.18 -6.35
CA TYR A 166 -4.22 1.67 -5.27
C TYR A 166 -4.04 2.67 -4.12
N GLY A 167 -3.96 3.96 -4.41
CA GLY A 167 -3.83 5.03 -3.40
C GLY A 167 -2.80 6.09 -3.77
N PRO A 168 -2.75 7.23 -3.05
CA PRO A 168 -1.92 8.39 -3.38
C PRO A 168 -0.41 8.15 -3.25
N GLN A 169 0.00 7.17 -2.44
CA GLN A 169 1.41 6.83 -2.18
C GLN A 169 1.92 5.64 -3.03
N TRP A 170 1.10 5.11 -3.95
CA TRP A 170 1.53 4.02 -4.81
C TRP A 170 2.63 4.49 -5.78
N LYS A 171 3.86 4.02 -5.55
CA LYS A 171 5.03 4.34 -6.39
C LYS A 171 5.29 3.31 -7.50
N GLY A 172 4.43 2.31 -7.62
CA GLY A 172 4.79 1.08 -8.30
C GLY A 172 5.85 0.29 -7.51
N VAL A 173 6.02 -0.96 -7.88
CA VAL A 173 7.23 -1.70 -7.56
C VAL A 173 8.13 -1.53 -8.79
N GLN A 174 9.33 -0.97 -8.62
CA GLN A 174 10.29 -0.82 -9.71
C GLN A 174 10.85 -2.16 -10.15
#